data_AF-A0A538JE49-F1
#
_entry.id   AF-A0A538JE49-F1
#
_cell.length_a   1.000
_cell.length_b   1.000
_cell.length_c   1.000
_cell.angle_alpha   90.00
_cell.angle_beta   90.00
_cell.angle_gamma   90.00
#
_symmetry.space_group_name_H-M   'P 1'
#
loop_
_entity.id
_entity.type
_entity.pdbx_description
1 polymer ?
#
loop_
_entity_poly.entity_id
_entity_poly.type
_entity_poly.pdbx_seq_one_letter_code
_entity_poly.pdbx_strand_id
1 'polypeptide(L)'
;MSEAETPSAEELVEEFRKAKVDEFLVHTCSLLASLAYGKLEAKELDQARLAIDALKALQPLVPEAAGRELQGVVASLQLAFADAAK
;
A
#
# COMPACT_ATOMS: atom_id res chain seq x y z
N MET A 1 22.95 -7.33 22.90
CA MET A 1 22.11 -7.05 21.72
C MET A 1 20.79 -7.72 21.99
N SER A 2 19.68 -6.97 22.07
CA SER A 2 18.38 -7.52 22.46
C SER A 2 17.91 -8.58 21.47
N GLU A 3 17.64 -9.78 21.96
CA GLU A 3 16.66 -10.68 21.35
C GLU A 3 15.31 -9.96 21.42
N ALA A 4 14.74 -9.59 20.28
CA ALA A 4 13.36 -9.16 20.22
C ALA A 4 12.49 -10.39 20.48
N GLU A 5 11.93 -10.47 21.68
CA GLU A 5 11.00 -11.51 22.07
C GLU A 5 9.82 -11.53 21.08
N THR A 6 9.57 -12.69 20.48
CA THR A 6 8.49 -12.82 19.50
C THR A 6 7.16 -12.73 20.26
N PRO A 7 6.26 -11.79 19.92
CA PRO A 7 5.02 -11.61 20.66
C PRO A 7 4.18 -12.88 20.61
N SER A 8 3.55 -13.20 21.74
CA SER A 8 2.61 -14.31 21.87
C SER A 8 1.36 -14.07 21.03
N ALA A 9 0.62 -15.15 20.74
CA ALA A 9 -0.62 -15.07 19.98
C ALA A 9 -1.68 -14.18 20.67
N GLU A 10 -1.73 -14.19 22.00
CA GLU A 10 -2.67 -13.39 22.79
C GLU A 10 -2.34 -11.89 22.68
N GLU A 11 -1.05 -11.53 22.74
CA GLU A 11 -0.58 -10.15 22.57
C GLU A 11 -0.89 -9.62 21.17
N LEU A 12 -0.70 -10.42 20.13
CA LEU A 12 -1.06 -10.04 18.75
C LEU A 12 -2.57 -9.76 18.62
N VAL A 13 -3.43 -10.56 19.25
CA VAL A 13 -4.88 -10.36 19.22
C VAL A 13 -5.29 -9.07 19.96
N GLU A 14 -4.64 -8.75 21.08
CA GLU A 14 -4.87 -7.48 21.80
C GLU A 14 -4.44 -6.28 20.94
N GLU A 15 -3.32 -6.35 20.23
CA GLU A 15 -2.87 -5.28 19.34
C GLU A 15 -3.81 -5.11 18.13
N PHE A 16 -4.29 -6.20 17.53
CA PHE A 16 -5.30 -6.11 16.46
C PHE A 16 -6.61 -5.49 16.93
N ARG A 17 -7.00 -5.69 18.20
CA ARG A 17 -8.19 -5.03 18.78
C ARG A 17 -8.02 -3.52 18.93
N LYS A 18 -6.79 -3.03 19.10
CA LYS A 18 -6.47 -1.61 19.22
C LYS A 18 -6.29 -0.94 17.86
N ALA A 19 -5.92 -1.72 16.84
CA ALA A 19 -5.65 -1.21 15.49
C ALA A 19 -6.92 -0.61 14.87
N LYS A 20 -6.79 0.58 14.27
CA LYS A 20 -7.86 1.18 13.50
C LYS A 20 -7.73 0.81 12.03
N VAL A 21 -8.86 0.43 11.43
CA VAL A 21 -8.91 -0.02 10.04
C VAL A 21 -8.51 1.09 9.07
N ASP A 22 -8.90 2.34 9.34
CA ASP A 22 -8.55 3.51 8.51
C ASP A 22 -7.04 3.79 8.51
N GLU A 23 -6.39 3.75 9.68
CA GLU A 23 -4.93 3.87 9.82
C GLU A 23 -4.21 2.71 9.09
N PHE A 24 -4.73 1.48 9.24
CA PHE A 24 -4.18 0.31 8.56
C PHE A 24 -4.36 0.38 7.03
N LEU A 25 -5.48 0.92 6.55
CA LEU A 25 -5.72 1.15 5.13
C LEU A 25 -4.71 2.14 4.54
N VAL A 26 -4.43 3.25 5.24
CA VAL A 26 -3.41 4.22 4.81
C VAL A 26 -2.04 3.55 4.73
N HIS A 27 -1.64 2.79 5.75
CA HIS A 27 -0.38 2.04 5.74
C HIS A 27 -0.30 1.05 4.57
N THR A 28 -1.37 0.28 4.35
CA THR A 28 -1.45 -0.69 3.26
C THR A 28 -1.34 -0.03 1.88
N CYS A 29 -1.98 1.13 1.69
CA CYS A 29 -1.86 1.90 0.46
C CYS A 29 -0.42 2.37 0.22
N SER A 30 0.28 2.83 1.26
CA SER A 30 1.69 3.21 1.15
C SER A 30 2.57 2.03 0.75
N LEU A 31 2.36 0.86 1.36
CA LEU A 31 3.07 -0.37 1.00
C LEU A 31 2.79 -0.75 -0.47
N LEU A 32 1.52 -0.80 -0.88
CA LEU A 32 1.15 -1.14 -2.25
C LEU A 32 1.75 -0.16 -3.27
N ALA A 33 1.84 1.12 -2.95
CA ALA A 33 2.50 2.11 -3.81
C ALA A 33 4.00 1.82 -3.97
N SER A 34 4.71 1.55 -2.88
CA SER A 34 6.13 1.14 -2.93
C SER A 34 6.33 -0.15 -3.71
N LEU A 35 5.47 -1.15 -3.51
CA LEU A 35 5.48 -2.39 -4.29
C LEU A 35 5.25 -2.11 -5.77
N ALA A 36 4.29 -1.26 -6.12
CA ALA A 36 3.99 -0.93 -7.51
C ALA A 36 5.21 -0.36 -8.25
N TYR A 37 5.96 0.57 -7.62
CA TYR A 37 7.21 1.08 -8.18
C TYR A 37 8.27 -0.01 -8.34
N GLY A 38 8.49 -0.84 -7.32
CA GLY A 38 9.44 -1.96 -7.42
C GLY A 38 9.07 -2.96 -8.52
N LYS A 39 7.77 -3.22 -8.72
CA LYS A 39 7.28 -4.07 -9.81
C LYS A 39 7.47 -3.44 -11.18
N LEU A 40 7.31 -2.13 -11.31
CA LEU A 40 7.63 -1.40 -12.55
C LEU A 40 9.12 -1.49 -12.89
N GLU A 41 10.01 -1.30 -11.90
CA GLU A 41 11.46 -1.42 -12.09
C GLU A 41 11.87 -2.84 -12.53
N ALA A 42 11.23 -3.87 -11.95
CA ALA A 42 11.43 -5.26 -12.31
C ALA A 42 10.74 -5.68 -13.64
N LYS A 43 10.06 -4.76 -14.33
CA LYS A 43 9.25 -5.02 -15.54
C LYS A 43 8.13 -6.05 -15.34
N GLU A 44 7.66 -6.21 -14.10
CA GLU A 44 6.54 -7.09 -13.75
C GLU A 44 5.21 -6.32 -13.93
N LEU A 45 4.86 -6.01 -15.17
CA LEU A 45 3.74 -5.10 -15.50
C LEU A 45 2.39 -5.58 -14.94
N ASP A 46 2.08 -6.88 -15.00
CA ASP A 46 0.80 -7.38 -14.47
C ASP A 46 0.66 -7.14 -12.95
N GLN A 47 1.75 -7.27 -12.21
CA GLN A 47 1.78 -7.01 -10.77
C GLN A 47 1.69 -5.51 -10.47
N ALA A 48 2.38 -4.67 -11.25
CA ALA A 48 2.26 -3.22 -11.13
C ALA A 48 0.84 -2.74 -11.44
N ARG A 49 0.19 -3.29 -12.47
CA ARG A 49 -1.21 -3.01 -12.82
C ARG A 49 -2.14 -3.37 -11.67
N LEU A 50 -2.00 -4.57 -11.11
CA LEU A 50 -2.81 -5.04 -10.00
C LEU A 50 -2.68 -4.11 -8.79
N ALA A 51 -1.47 -3.68 -8.45
CA ALA A 51 -1.24 -2.73 -7.35
C ALA A 51 -1.93 -1.38 -7.64
N ILE A 52 -1.79 -0.82 -8.85
CA ILE A 52 -2.46 0.44 -9.24
C ILE A 52 -3.98 0.34 -9.11
N ASP A 53 -4.57 -0.76 -9.58
CA ASP A 53 -6.03 -0.94 -9.50
C ASP A 53 -6.51 -1.16 -8.06
N ALA A 54 -5.73 -1.86 -7.22
CA ALA A 54 -6.00 -1.96 -5.80
C ALA A 54 -5.96 -0.59 -5.11
N LEU A 55 -4.95 0.24 -5.39
CA LEU A 55 -4.86 1.59 -4.84
C LEU A 55 -6.05 2.46 -5.22
N LYS A 56 -6.52 2.39 -6.48
CA LYS A 56 -7.73 3.08 -6.93
C LYS A 56 -8.98 2.62 -6.19
N ALA A 57 -9.11 1.32 -5.94
CA ALA A 57 -10.23 0.76 -5.21
C ALA A 57 -10.24 1.15 -3.73
N LEU A 58 -9.06 1.29 -3.12
CA LEU A 58 -8.89 1.68 -1.72
C LEU A 58 -8.96 3.20 -1.49
N GLN A 59 -8.65 4.00 -2.51
CA GLN A 59 -8.66 5.46 -2.43
C GLN A 59 -9.93 6.10 -1.83
N PRO A 60 -11.16 5.70 -2.19
CA PRO A 60 -12.36 6.28 -1.57
C PRO A 60 -12.59 5.82 -0.13
N LEU A 61 -11.83 4.84 0.38
CA LEU A 61 -12.02 4.24 1.70
C LEU A 61 -11.06 4.81 2.76
N VAL A 62 -10.00 5.51 2.34
CA VAL A 62 -9.07 6.18 3.25
C VAL A 62 -9.59 7.56 3.67
N PRO A 63 -9.11 8.13 4.80
CA PRO A 63 -9.44 9.50 5.20
C PRO A 63 -9.16 10.50 4.08
N GLU A 64 -9.98 11.55 3.97
CA GLU A 64 -9.97 12.47 2.81
C GLU A 64 -8.59 13.07 2.50
N ALA A 65 -7.82 13.45 3.52
CA ALA A 65 -6.46 13.96 3.36
C ALA A 65 -5.53 12.93 2.69
N ALA A 66 -5.57 11.69 3.16
CA ALA A 66 -4.80 10.58 2.59
C ALA A 66 -5.31 10.19 1.19
N GLY A 67 -6.62 10.27 0.94
CA GLY A 67 -7.21 9.98 -0.37
C GLY A 67 -6.76 10.96 -1.46
N ARG A 68 -6.58 12.24 -1.09
CA ARG A 68 -6.02 13.27 -1.99
C ARG A 68 -4.55 13.02 -2.30
N GLU A 69 -3.75 12.67 -1.29
CA GLU A 69 -2.34 12.31 -1.50
C GLU A 69 -2.20 11.07 -2.38
N LEU A 70 -2.97 10.02 -2.07
CA LEU A 70 -2.99 8.78 -2.83
C LEU A 70 -3.40 8.99 -4.29
N GLN A 71 -4.28 9.96 -4.57
CA GLN A 71 -4.63 10.34 -5.94
C GLN A 71 -3.39 10.73 -6.76
N GLY A 72 -2.52 11.56 -6.20
CA GLY A 72 -1.30 12.01 -6.85
C GLY A 72 -0.31 10.87 -7.08
N VAL A 73 -0.21 9.96 -6.11
CA VAL A 73 0.62 8.74 -6.21
C VAL A 73 0.11 7.82 -7.33
N VAL A 74 -1.19 7.56 -7.39
CA VAL A 74 -1.81 6.74 -8.44
C VAL A 74 -1.58 7.35 -9.83
N ALA A 75 -1.75 8.66 -9.98
CA ALA A 75 -1.49 9.34 -11.25
C ALA A 75 -0.04 9.18 -11.70
N SER A 76 0.91 9.34 -10.77
CA SER A 76 2.35 9.17 -11.04
C SER A 76 2.69 7.74 -11.44
N LEU A 77 2.14 6.75 -10.73
CA LEU A 77 2.29 5.33 -11.07
C LEU A 77 1.70 4.99 -12.43
N GLN A 78 0.55 5.56 -12.80
CA GLN A 78 -0.06 5.33 -14.10
C GLN A 78 0.79 5.88 -15.25
N LEU A 79 1.43 7.04 -15.07
CA LEU A 79 2.37 7.59 -16.04
C LEU A 79 3.59 6.67 -16.19
N ALA A 80 4.23 6.29 -15.08
CA ALA A 80 5.38 5.39 -15.09
C ALA A 80 5.04 4.02 -15.73
N PHE A 81 3.85 3.50 -15.43
CA PHE A 81 3.34 2.28 -16.07
C PHE A 81 3.19 2.45 -17.58
N ALA A 82 2.57 3.54 -18.02
CA ALA A 82 2.34 3.80 -19.45
C ALA A 82 3.67 3.95 -20.21
N ASP A 83 4.70 4.51 -19.58
CA ASP A 83 6.03 4.61 -20.17
C ASP A 83 6.75 3.26 -20.21
N ALA A 84 6.61 2.42 -19.18
CA ALA A 84 7.19 1.09 -19.13
C ALA A 84 6.50 0.06 -20.05
N ALA A 85 5.24 0.29 -20.42
CA ALA A 85 4.45 -0.59 -21.28
C ALA A 85 4.57 -0.27 -22.79
N LYS A 86 5.32 0.77 -23.16
CA LYS A 86 5.69 1.09 -24.55
C LYS A 86 6.86 0.23 -25.00
#